data_AF-A0A1G9XAD5-F1
#
_entry.id   AF-A0A1G9XAD5-F1
#
_cell.length_a   1.000
_cell.length_b   1.000
_cell.length_c   1.000
_cell.angle_alpha   90.00
_cell.angle_beta   90.00
_cell.angle_gamma   90.00
#
_symmetry.space_group_name_H-M   'P 1'
#
loop_
_entity.id
_entity.type
_entity.pdbx_description
1 polymer ?
#
loop_
_entity_poly.entity_id
_entity_poly.type
_entity_poly.pdbx_seq_one_letter_code
_entity_poly.pdbx_strand_id
1 'polypeptide(L)'
;MFDKLLREYEITDLNSAQGRILFVLWQSGSQPISELARKTALSKTTLTSMLERLEQAGHILRQVNEADKRETIVSLTEKSVALQGRYDAVSAEMLRLYYDGLPEQEIDRFEHILRHILKNLTEYEQKNKDGN
;
A
#
# COMPACT_ATOMS: atom_id res chain seq x y z
N MET A 1 -12.71 3.13 -10.10
CA MET A 1 -11.84 3.19 -11.30
C MET A 1 -10.69 2.19 -11.18
N PHE A 2 -9.84 2.30 -10.15
CA PHE A 2 -8.72 1.37 -9.93
C PHE A 2 -9.13 -0.12 -9.98
N ASP A 3 -10.18 -0.51 -9.25
CA ASP A 3 -10.68 -1.90 -9.25
C ASP A 3 -11.17 -2.38 -10.61
N LYS A 4 -11.56 -1.47 -11.52
CA LYS A 4 -11.92 -1.82 -12.90
C LYS A 4 -10.67 -2.16 -13.70
N LEU A 5 -9.62 -1.34 -13.61
CA LEU A 5 -8.35 -1.60 -14.29
C LEU A 5 -7.66 -2.84 -13.76
N LEU A 6 -7.75 -3.13 -12.46
CA LEU A 6 -7.28 -4.41 -11.91
C LEU A 6 -7.86 -5.59 -12.69
N ARG A 7 -9.18 -5.58 -12.96
CA ARG A 7 -9.85 -6.63 -13.72
C ARG A 7 -9.44 -6.66 -15.20
N GLU A 8 -9.25 -5.50 -15.83
CA GLU A 8 -8.79 -5.42 -17.22
C GLU A 8 -7.38 -6.01 -17.39
N TYR A 9 -6.55 -5.88 -16.36
CA TYR A 9 -5.24 -6.52 -16.28
C TYR A 9 -5.31 -7.94 -15.71
N GLU A 10 -6.48 -8.58 -15.67
CA GLU A 10 -6.75 -9.95 -15.18
C GLU A 10 -6.40 -10.18 -13.69
N ILE A 11 -6.38 -9.12 -12.88
CA ILE A 11 -6.18 -9.18 -11.42
C ILE A 11 -7.55 -9.16 -10.75
N THR A 12 -8.11 -10.35 -10.49
CA THR A 12 -9.50 -10.49 -10.02
C THR A 12 -9.62 -10.85 -8.54
N ASP A 13 -8.54 -11.31 -7.92
CA ASP A 13 -8.49 -11.75 -6.53
C ASP A 13 -8.04 -10.64 -5.54
N LEU A 14 -7.85 -9.42 -6.04
CA LEU A 14 -7.49 -8.25 -5.26
C LEU A 14 -8.45 -7.07 -5.49
N ASN A 15 -8.65 -6.28 -4.45
CA ASN A 15 -9.19 -4.93 -4.56
C ASN A 15 -8.09 -3.88 -4.28
N SER A 16 -8.41 -2.61 -4.54
CA SER A 16 -7.51 -1.46 -4.31
C SER A 16 -6.89 -1.40 -2.90
N ALA A 17 -7.66 -1.69 -1.85
CA ALA A 17 -7.16 -1.64 -0.48
C ALA A 17 -6.18 -2.79 -0.18
N GLN A 18 -6.47 -3.99 -0.67
CA GLN A 18 -5.55 -5.14 -0.61
C GLN A 18 -4.28 -4.89 -1.44
N GLY A 19 -4.43 -4.30 -2.62
CA GLY A 19 -3.32 -3.88 -3.47
C GLY A 19 -2.39 -2.89 -2.78
N ARG A 20 -2.93 -1.95 -1.99
CA ARG A 20 -2.11 -1.03 -1.19
C ARG A 20 -1.23 -1.75 -0.15
N ILE A 21 -1.73 -2.84 0.45
CA ILE A 21 -0.95 -3.65 1.39
C ILE A 21 0.22 -4.32 0.66
N LEU A 22 -0.06 -4.95 -0.49
CA LEU A 22 0.97 -5.58 -1.31
C LEU A 22 2.00 -4.55 -1.80
N PHE A 23 1.56 -3.36 -2.19
CA PHE A 23 2.44 -2.26 -2.57
C PHE A 23 3.42 -1.87 -1.46
N VAL A 24 2.95 -1.73 -0.23
CA VAL A 24 3.84 -1.46 0.92
C VAL A 24 4.86 -2.58 1.11
N LEU A 25 4.44 -3.84 0.98
CA LEU A 25 5.31 -5.00 1.12
C LEU A 25 6.33 -5.13 -0.04
N TRP A 26 5.96 -4.81 -1.28
CA TRP A 26 6.90 -4.78 -2.42
C TRP A 26 8.00 -3.73 -2.20
N GLN A 27 7.66 -2.58 -1.61
CA GLN A 27 8.61 -1.49 -1.37
C GLN A 27 9.47 -1.67 -0.11
N SER A 28 8.89 -2.23 0.96
CA SER A 28 9.53 -2.29 2.29
C SER A 28 9.98 -3.70 2.71
N GLY A 29 9.71 -4.71 1.89
CA GLY A 29 9.90 -6.12 2.26
C GLY A 29 8.90 -6.58 3.32
N SER A 30 9.24 -7.65 4.03
CA SER A 30 8.42 -8.20 5.12
C SER A 30 8.24 -7.17 6.25
N GLN A 31 7.03 -7.02 6.78
CA GLN A 31 6.71 -6.00 7.80
C GLN A 31 5.85 -6.57 8.93
N PRO A 32 6.03 -6.09 10.18
CA PRO A 32 5.06 -6.32 11.25
C PRO A 32 3.67 -5.79 10.88
N ILE A 33 2.60 -6.45 11.36
CA ILE A 33 1.21 -5.96 11.18
C ILE A 33 1.04 -4.53 11.72
N SER A 34 1.71 -4.19 12.83
CA SER A 34 1.70 -2.84 13.41
C SER A 34 2.23 -1.79 12.44
N GLU A 35 3.35 -2.07 11.78
CA GLU A 35 3.95 -1.19 10.77
C GLU A 35 3.11 -1.11 9.50
N LEU A 36 2.51 -2.23 9.06
CA LEU A 36 1.56 -2.20 7.96
C LEU A 36 0.36 -1.29 8.27
N ALA A 37 -0.23 -1.40 9.45
CA ALA A 37 -1.34 -0.53 9.84
C ALA A 37 -0.97 0.95 9.77
N ARG A 38 0.24 1.30 10.23
CA ARG A 38 0.77 2.66 10.17
C ARG A 38 0.96 3.14 8.73
N LYS A 39 1.61 2.34 7.88
CA LYS A 39 1.92 2.70 6.48
C LYS A 39 0.68 2.74 5.58
N THR A 40 -0.30 1.88 5.83
CA THR A 40 -1.54 1.85 5.05
C THR A 40 -2.60 2.79 5.60
N ALA A 41 -2.40 3.38 6.79
CA ALA A 41 -3.40 4.17 7.51
C ALA A 41 -4.75 3.45 7.66
N LEU A 42 -4.72 2.11 7.82
CA LEU A 42 -5.92 1.29 7.99
C LEU A 42 -6.16 1.01 9.47
N SER A 43 -7.42 0.90 9.86
CA SER A 43 -7.77 0.40 11.19
C SER A 43 -7.29 -1.03 11.37
N LYS A 44 -6.96 -1.44 12.61
CA LYS A 44 -6.51 -2.82 12.90
C LYS A 44 -7.53 -3.86 12.42
N THR A 45 -8.82 -3.64 12.66
CA THR A 45 -9.89 -4.57 12.26
C THR A 45 -9.96 -4.73 10.75
N THR A 46 -9.89 -3.61 10.01
CA THR A 46 -9.89 -3.63 8.54
C THR A 46 -8.66 -4.34 8.00
N LEU A 47 -7.48 -4.05 8.57
CA LEU A 47 -6.22 -4.66 8.15
C LEU A 47 -6.24 -6.17 8.37
N THR A 48 -6.68 -6.66 9.53
CA THR A 48 -6.76 -8.10 9.82
C THR A 48 -7.62 -8.83 8.79
N SER A 49 -8.82 -8.31 8.49
CA SER A 49 -9.70 -8.92 7.48
C SER A 49 -9.08 -8.92 6.08
N MET A 50 -8.36 -7.86 5.70
CA MET A 50 -7.68 -7.80 4.41
C MET A 50 -6.51 -8.78 4.33
N LEU A 51 -5.72 -8.90 5.40
CA LEU A 51 -4.62 -9.86 5.50
C LEU A 51 -5.13 -11.30 5.42
N GLU A 52 -6.22 -11.64 6.11
CA GLU A 52 -6.84 -12.96 6.00
C GLU A 52 -7.22 -13.31 4.56
N ARG A 53 -7.86 -12.38 3.85
CA ARG A 53 -8.24 -12.59 2.44
C ARG A 53 -7.02 -12.71 1.52
N LEU A 54 -5.98 -11.91 1.76
CA LEU A 54 -4.71 -11.98 1.01
C LEU A 54 -4.00 -13.32 1.24
N GLU A 55 -4.00 -13.82 2.47
CA GLU A 55 -3.41 -15.11 2.82
C GLU A 55 -4.20 -16.27 2.20
N GLN A 56 -5.53 -16.23 2.28
CA GLN A 56 -6.41 -17.22 1.62
C GLN A 56 -6.25 -17.22 0.09
N ALA A 57 -6.02 -16.05 -0.50
CA ALA A 57 -5.71 -15.92 -1.92
C ALA A 57 -4.25 -16.32 -2.25
N GLY A 58 -3.44 -16.69 -1.26
CA GLY A 58 -2.05 -17.14 -1.44
C GLY A 58 -1.10 -16.02 -1.85
N HIS A 59 -1.40 -14.76 -1.49
CA HIS A 59 -0.54 -13.60 -1.79
C HIS A 59 0.49 -13.34 -0.68
N ILE A 60 0.10 -13.56 0.58
CA ILE A 60 0.98 -13.30 1.73
C ILE A 60 1.15 -14.54 2.59
N LEU A 61 2.17 -14.51 3.44
CA LEU A 61 2.36 -15.42 4.56
C LEU A 61 2.42 -14.62 5.87
N ARG A 62 1.82 -15.16 6.92
CA ARG A 62 1.92 -14.60 8.28
C ARG A 62 2.70 -15.54 9.17
N GLN A 63 3.71 -15.01 9.85
CA GLN A 63 4.54 -15.77 10.78
C GLN A 63 4.71 -14.99 12.08
N VAL A 64 4.62 -15.70 13.21
CA VAL A 64 4.94 -15.11 14.51
C VAL A 64 6.42 -14.74 14.52
N ASN A 65 6.75 -13.55 15.00
CA ASN A 65 8.13 -13.13 15.14
C ASN A 65 8.79 -13.93 16.27
N GLU A 66 9.85 -14.69 15.96
CA GLU A 66 10.58 -15.49 16.96
C GLU A 66 11.27 -14.61 18.02
N ALA A 67 11.64 -13.37 17.66
CA ALA A 67 12.26 -12.43 18.59
C ALA A 67 11.26 -11.75 19.55
N ASP A 68 10.02 -11.52 19.09
CA ASP A 68 8.92 -11.05 19.94
C ASP A 68 7.61 -11.73 19.53
N LYS A 69 7.18 -12.74 20.30
CA LYS A 69 5.99 -13.55 20.01
C LYS A 69 4.68 -12.75 19.98
N ARG A 70 4.70 -11.48 20.41
CA ARG A 70 3.53 -10.57 20.32
C ARG A 70 3.40 -9.94 18.94
N GLU A 71 4.42 -10.05 18.10
CA GLU A 71 4.39 -9.54 16.74
C GLU A 71 4.15 -10.66 15.72
N THR A 72 3.43 -10.31 14.66
CA THR A 72 3.29 -11.13 13.47
C THR A 72 3.88 -10.38 12.31
N ILE A 73 4.83 -11.02 11.63
CA ILE A 73 5.45 -10.53 10.40
C ILE A 73 4.62 -11.04 9.22
N VAL A 74 4.37 -10.12 8.29
CA VAL A 74 3.74 -10.42 7.02
C VAL A 74 4.80 -10.35 5.92
N SER A 75 4.87 -11.39 5.09
CA SER A 75 5.77 -11.48 3.94
C SER A 75 5.01 -11.80 2.67
N LEU A 76 5.61 -11.47 1.52
CA LEU A 76 5.06 -11.79 0.20
C LEU A 76 5.36 -13.24 -0.16
N THR A 77 4.43 -13.88 -0.84
CA THR A 77 4.65 -15.15 -1.54
C THR A 77 5.27 -14.90 -2.92
N GLU A 78 5.79 -15.96 -3.55
CA GLU A 78 6.22 -15.93 -4.96
C GLU A 78 5.09 -15.47 -5.90
N LYS A 79 3.85 -15.88 -5.62
CA LYS A 79 2.66 -15.46 -6.38
C LYS A 79 2.54 -13.93 -6.40
N SER A 80 2.68 -13.27 -5.25
CA SER A 80 2.62 -11.81 -5.20
C SER A 80 3.83 -11.13 -5.80
N VAL A 81 5.04 -11.70 -5.67
CA VAL A 81 6.22 -11.14 -6.34
C VAL A 81 6.04 -11.16 -7.85
N ALA A 82 5.53 -12.26 -8.42
CA ALA A 82 5.23 -12.36 -9.85
C ALA A 82 4.12 -11.41 -10.32
N LEU A 83 3.20 -11.03 -9.42
CA LEU A 83 2.11 -10.10 -9.72
C LEU A 83 2.58 -8.64 -9.85
N GLN A 84 3.69 -8.28 -9.21
CA GLN A 84 4.14 -6.89 -9.07
C GLN A 84 4.15 -6.12 -10.39
N GLY A 85 4.74 -6.69 -11.44
CA GLY A 85 4.83 -6.01 -12.74
C GLY A 85 3.48 -5.68 -13.38
N ARG A 86 2.47 -6.56 -13.23
CA ARG A 86 1.11 -6.28 -13.71
C ARG A 86 0.42 -5.21 -12.88
N TYR A 87 0.63 -5.22 -11.56
CA TYR A 87 0.09 -4.20 -10.67
C TYR A 87 0.71 -2.82 -10.92
N ASP A 88 2.01 -2.77 -11.20
CA ASP A 88 2.73 -1.55 -11.56
C ASP A 88 2.19 -0.97 -12.88
N ALA A 89 1.89 -1.83 -13.87
CA ALA A 89 1.26 -1.40 -15.12
C ALA A 89 -0.14 -0.80 -14.91
N VAL A 90 -0.97 -1.40 -14.04
CA VAL A 90 -2.27 -0.83 -13.64
C VAL A 90 -2.08 0.55 -13.00
N SER A 91 -1.09 0.68 -12.12
CA SER A 91 -0.80 1.93 -11.42
C SER A 91 -0.32 3.02 -12.37
N ALA A 92 0.51 2.67 -13.35
CA ALA A 92 0.97 3.58 -14.39
C ALA A 92 -0.19 4.07 -15.29
N GLU A 93 -1.09 3.17 -15.71
CA GLU A 93 -2.26 3.57 -16.52
C GLU A 93 -3.19 4.48 -15.72
N MET A 94 -3.39 4.22 -14.43
CA MET A 94 -4.15 5.12 -13.55
C MET A 94 -3.52 6.51 -13.47
N LEU A 95 -2.20 6.58 -13.32
CA LEU A 95 -1.50 7.86 -13.26
C LEU A 95 -1.64 8.64 -14.58
N ARG A 96 -1.53 7.93 -15.70
CA ARG A 96 -1.75 8.49 -17.04
C ARG A 96 -3.15 9.08 -17.18
N LEU A 97 -4.18 8.39 -16.69
CA LEU A 97 -5.55 8.88 -16.71
C LEU A 97 -5.77 10.08 -15.78
N TYR A 98 -5.10 10.13 -14.63
CA TYR A 98 -5.21 11.27 -13.72
C TYR A 98 -4.59 12.56 -14.26
N TYR A 99 -3.54 12.41 -15.07
CA TYR A 99 -2.80 13.52 -15.63
C TYR A 99 -3.09 13.77 -17.12
N ASP A 100 -4.08 13.08 -17.69
CA ASP A 100 -4.44 13.23 -19.09
C ASP A 100 -4.79 14.70 -19.41
N GLY A 101 -4.14 15.26 -20.43
CA GLY A 101 -4.29 16.65 -20.82
C GLY A 101 -3.53 17.69 -19.98
N LEU A 102 -2.79 17.30 -18.94
CA LEU A 102 -1.98 18.22 -18.14
C LEU A 102 -0.52 18.30 -18.64
N PRO A 103 0.07 19.51 -18.75
CA PRO A 103 1.50 19.67 -18.99
C PRO A 103 2.34 19.13 -17.81
N GLU A 104 3.49 18.55 -18.10
CA GLU A 104 4.43 18.02 -17.09
C GLU A 104 4.78 19.03 -15.99
N GLN A 105 4.99 20.30 -16.36
CA GLN A 105 5.27 21.37 -15.41
C GLN A 105 4.13 21.63 -14.41
N GLU A 106 2.87 21.41 -14.81
CA GLU A 106 1.72 21.56 -13.92
C GLU A 106 1.59 20.39 -12.97
N ILE A 107 1.89 19.17 -13.45
CA ILE A 107 1.95 17.96 -12.64
C ILE A 107 3.03 18.12 -11.57
N ASP A 108 4.24 18.52 -11.96
CA ASP A 108 5.36 18.75 -11.04
C ASP A 108 5.03 19.79 -9.97
N ARG A 109 4.41 20.90 -10.38
CA ARG A 109 3.98 21.97 -9.45
C ARG A 109 2.93 21.46 -8.48
N PHE A 110 1.94 20.71 -8.97
CA PHE A 110 0.88 20.13 -8.14
C PHE A 110 1.44 19.13 -7.12
N GLU A 111 2.29 18.20 -7.56
CA GLU A 111 2.93 17.24 -6.67
C GLU A 111 3.83 17.92 -5.64
N HIS A 112 4.58 18.95 -6.04
CA HIS A 112 5.40 19.73 -5.12
C HIS A 112 4.56 20.34 -3.99
N ILE A 113 3.42 20.97 -4.34
CA ILE A 113 2.49 21.55 -3.35
C ILE A 113 1.92 20.46 -2.43
N LEU A 114 1.49 19.32 -2.97
CA LEU A 114 0.98 18.21 -2.16
C LEU A 114 2.03 17.67 -1.18
N ARG A 115 3.28 17.51 -1.62
CA ARG A 115 4.40 17.08 -0.76
C ARG A 115 4.64 18.09 0.37
N HIS A 116 4.57 19.39 0.09
CA HIS A 116 4.66 20.43 1.11
C HIS A 116 3.54 20.36 2.14
N ILE A 117 2.28 20.18 1.71
CA ILE A 117 1.14 20.00 2.61
C ILE A 117 1.31 18.75 3.46
N LEU A 118 1.68 17.62 2.85
CA LEU A 118 1.90 16.35 3.55
C LEU A 118 3.01 16.46 4.60
N LYS A 119 4.11 17.17 4.28
CA LYS A 119 5.20 17.43 5.22
C LYS A 119 4.70 18.20 6.44
N ASN A 120 3.97 19.30 6.23
CA ASN A 120 3.42 20.11 7.33
C ASN A 120 2.51 19.29 8.26
N LEU A 121 1.64 18.45 7.69
CA LEU A 121 0.73 17.60 8.46
C LEU A 121 1.50 16.52 9.24
N THR A 122 2.46 15.87 8.60
CA THR A 122 3.27 14.81 9.24
C THR A 122 4.09 15.38 10.41
N GLU A 123 4.71 16.54 10.23
CA GLU A 123 5.46 17.21 11.30
C GLU A 123 4.57 17.62 12.48
N TYR A 124 3.34 18.06 12.21
CA TYR A 124 2.37 18.41 13.25
C TYR A 124 1.95 17.18 14.08
N GLU A 125 1.62 16.06 13.42
CA GLU A 125 1.27 14.81 14.11
C GLU A 125 2.41 14.27 14.98
N GLN A 126 3.66 14.42 14.53
CA GLN A 126 4.83 13.94 15.24
C GLN A 126 5.08 14.77 16.50
N LYS A 127 5.03 16.11 16.39
CA LYS A 127 5.14 17.03 17.54
C LYS A 127 4.07 16.79 18.61
N ASN A 128 2.86 16.42 18.21
CA ASN A 128 1.77 16.13 19.14
C ASN A 128 1.86 14.73 19.79
N LYS A 129 2.59 13.78 19.21
CA LYS A 129 2.85 12.46 19.81
C LYS A 129 3.98 12.50 20.83
N ASP A 130 4.97 13.37 20.65
CA ASP A 130 6.11 13.53 21.57
C ASP A 130 5.80 14.47 22.76
N GLY A 131 4.63 15.13 22.75
CA GLY A 131 4.19 16.09 23.76
C GLY A 131 3.15 15.56 24.76
N ASN A 132 2.85 14.25 24.76
CA ASN A 132 1.90 13.58 25.66
C ASN A 132 2.48 12.26 26.18
#